data_AF-A0A9X8UL62-F1
#
_entry.id   AF-A0A9X8UL62-F1
#
_cell.length_a   1.000
_cell.length_b   1.000
_cell.length_c   1.000
_cell.angle_alpha   90.00
_cell.angle_beta   90.00
_cell.angle_gamma   90.00
#
_symmetry.space_group_name_H-M   'P 1'
#
loop_
_entity.id
_entity.type
_entity.pdbx_description
1 polymer ?
#
loop_
_entity_poly.entity_id
_entity_poly.type
_entity_poly.pdbx_seq_one_letter_code
_entity_poly.pdbx_strand_id
1 'polypeptide(L)'
;MKARSLARLLVSCCLTVLFPVSAAAAATVQVELGENGSYGVHIPFTPSPRTERYTFSVLEDGAEVFRAGVTVSGGKTDIYLPFGYDPSGPQEYTLRVRAHVLPGREGLDQEASVDKPFITAPSCGCPAGTAGAFYAGKGTAAEPYQVASAAQLQHINSPNHLGKGQCFKQVRDIDVEAEQGTSLWTPIGNYSAQFSGQYDGDGHWVRNFSVDTPRSAGLFGYINHSTIQRLAIETPYSVVGTTLDDETARFCGGLVGEWRMSVTLSQCYANVSVSGSCAGVLLGVGQQSTVIRDCAAYGKADAAIQAGGVAANIIGAVERCYGICAVSGSSLETGGLVGRPNINASSTLTDCRWFDGPQTAYSSNYGDNPVVANVQRYPLTAANLSNPANFPASFGLNDPSGLWEMGDVWYYNHKDGKPGERVHVTAPKLKIFTFQE
;
A
#
# COMPACT_ATOMS: atom_id res chain seq x y z
N MET A 1 4.96 -22.52 -59.04
CA MET A 1 5.03 -23.86 -58.40
C MET A 1 4.39 -23.71 -57.04
N LYS A 2 3.09 -23.94 -56.83
CA LYS A 2 2.39 -25.24 -56.67
C LYS A 2 3.17 -26.25 -55.82
N ALA A 3 2.80 -26.40 -54.54
CA ALA A 3 2.48 -27.69 -53.92
C ALA A 3 1.75 -27.48 -52.58
N ARG A 4 0.50 -27.98 -52.51
CA ARG A 4 -0.27 -28.27 -51.30
C ARG A 4 0.05 -29.71 -50.86
N SER A 5 0.06 -29.99 -49.55
CA SER A 5 -0.23 -31.30 -48.93
C SER A 5 -0.20 -31.16 -47.39
N LEU A 6 -1.34 -31.07 -46.70
CA LEU A 6 -2.10 -32.14 -46.04
C LEU A 6 -1.44 -32.81 -44.80
N ALA A 7 -1.99 -32.45 -43.64
CA ALA A 7 -2.40 -33.24 -42.48
C ALA A 7 -1.46 -34.30 -41.87
N ARG A 8 -1.22 -34.16 -40.54
CA ARG A 8 -1.41 -35.26 -39.58
C ARG A 8 -1.65 -34.75 -38.16
N LEU A 9 -2.80 -35.17 -37.64
CA LEU A 9 -3.25 -35.19 -36.26
C LEU A 9 -2.26 -36.01 -35.41
N LEU A 10 -1.87 -35.54 -34.23
CA LEU A 10 -1.38 -36.40 -33.14
C LEU A 10 -1.76 -35.78 -31.79
N VAL A 11 -2.78 -36.42 -31.21
CA VAL A 11 -3.23 -36.34 -29.83
C VAL A 11 -2.08 -36.78 -28.92
N SER A 12 -1.78 -36.03 -27.86
CA SER A 12 -1.06 -36.56 -26.70
C SER A 12 -1.80 -36.16 -25.42
N CYS A 13 -2.41 -37.19 -24.84
CA CYS A 13 -3.12 -37.19 -23.57
C CYS A 13 -2.18 -37.14 -22.35
N CYS A 14 -2.71 -36.53 -21.29
CA CYS A 14 -2.57 -36.87 -19.86
C CYS A 14 -1.20 -36.75 -19.16
N LEU A 15 -1.16 -35.87 -18.14
CA LEU A 15 -1.00 -36.37 -16.77
C LEU A 15 -1.70 -35.46 -15.74
N THR A 16 -2.70 -36.05 -15.10
CA THR A 16 -3.52 -35.57 -13.99
C THR A 16 -2.75 -35.62 -12.66
N VAL A 17 -2.94 -34.63 -11.79
CA VAL A 17 -2.84 -34.82 -10.34
C VAL A 17 -4.25 -34.67 -9.76
N LEU A 18 -4.82 -35.80 -9.38
CA LEU A 18 -6.10 -35.95 -8.68
C LEU A 18 -5.88 -35.81 -7.17
N PHE A 19 -6.67 -34.98 -6.52
CA PHE A 19 -7.12 -35.20 -5.14
C PHE A 19 -8.63 -35.44 -5.19
N PRO A 20 -9.17 -36.47 -4.51
CA PRO A 20 -10.60 -36.73 -4.54
C PRO A 20 -11.28 -35.82 -3.52
N VAL A 21 -11.88 -34.74 -4.00
CA VAL A 21 -12.97 -34.07 -3.30
C VAL A 21 -14.23 -34.45 -4.04
N SER A 22 -15.26 -34.91 -3.34
CA SER A 22 -16.53 -35.30 -3.96
C SER A 22 -17.06 -34.15 -4.82
N ALA A 23 -17.26 -34.42 -6.11
CA ALA A 23 -17.71 -33.44 -7.08
C ALA A 23 -19.18 -33.07 -6.81
N ALA A 24 -19.40 -31.99 -6.06
CA ALA A 24 -20.57 -31.17 -6.29
C ALA A 24 -20.37 -30.49 -7.66
N ALA A 25 -21.36 -30.59 -8.56
CA ALA A 25 -21.28 -30.00 -9.89
C ALA A 25 -20.99 -28.49 -9.78
N ALA A 26 -19.79 -28.07 -10.18
CA ALA A 26 -19.39 -26.68 -10.17
C ALA A 26 -20.06 -25.95 -11.34
N ALA A 27 -20.73 -24.84 -11.05
CA ALA A 27 -21.29 -23.99 -12.10
C ALA A 27 -20.19 -23.49 -13.04
N THR A 28 -20.46 -23.52 -14.34
CA THR A 28 -19.58 -22.94 -15.35
C THR A 28 -20.09 -21.55 -15.70
N VAL A 29 -19.24 -20.54 -15.53
CA VAL A 29 -19.54 -19.14 -15.87
C VAL A 29 -18.71 -18.77 -17.10
N GLN A 30 -19.35 -18.20 -18.12
CA GLN A 30 -18.72 -17.71 -19.34
C GLN A 30 -19.12 -16.26 -19.53
N VAL A 31 -18.17 -15.34 -19.48
CA VAL A 31 -18.43 -13.90 -19.65
C VAL A 31 -18.74 -13.62 -21.13
N GLU A 32 -19.89 -12.99 -21.39
CA GLU A 32 -20.40 -12.67 -22.73
C GLU A 32 -20.38 -11.16 -23.01
N LEU A 33 -20.51 -10.34 -21.96
CA LEU A 33 -20.40 -8.87 -22.00
C LEU A 33 -19.71 -8.39 -20.73
N GLY A 34 -18.86 -7.38 -20.88
CA GLY A 34 -18.05 -6.83 -19.80
C GLY A 34 -16.68 -7.51 -19.72
N GLU A 35 -15.72 -6.83 -19.13
CA GLU A 35 -14.42 -7.42 -18.88
C GLU A 35 -14.47 -8.31 -17.63
N ASN A 36 -13.60 -9.31 -17.61
CA ASN A 36 -13.39 -10.11 -16.40
C ASN A 36 -12.70 -9.19 -15.38
N GLY A 37 -13.49 -8.67 -14.43
CA GLY A 37 -12.99 -7.76 -13.42
C GLY A 37 -11.95 -8.44 -12.54
N SER A 38 -11.03 -7.65 -12.00
CA SER A 38 -10.14 -8.10 -10.91
C SER A 38 -10.91 -8.47 -9.62
N TYR A 39 -12.21 -8.17 -9.59
CA TYR A 39 -13.15 -8.39 -8.50
C TYR A 39 -14.40 -9.11 -8.98
N GLY A 40 -15.27 -9.47 -8.03
CA GLY A 40 -16.57 -10.03 -8.32
C GLY A 40 -17.40 -10.23 -7.06
N VAL A 41 -18.60 -10.78 -7.22
CA VAL A 41 -19.51 -11.10 -6.12
C VAL A 41 -19.94 -12.56 -6.17
N HIS A 42 -20.19 -13.14 -5.00
CA HIS A 42 -20.83 -14.45 -4.89
C HIS A 42 -22.34 -14.27 -4.77
N ILE A 43 -23.08 -14.90 -5.69
CA ILE A 43 -24.54 -14.89 -5.74
C ILE A 43 -25.06 -16.26 -5.27
N PRO A 44 -25.72 -16.34 -4.10
CA PRO A 44 -26.41 -17.55 -3.69
C PRO A 44 -27.55 -17.87 -4.66
N PHE A 45 -27.48 -19.05 -5.28
CA PHE A 45 -28.38 -19.45 -6.35
C PHE A 45 -28.93 -20.86 -6.16
N THR A 46 -30.21 -21.04 -6.46
CA THR A 46 -30.86 -22.36 -6.51
C THR A 46 -31.36 -22.57 -7.93
N PRO A 47 -30.72 -23.44 -8.72
CA PRO A 47 -31.15 -23.76 -10.08
C PRO A 47 -32.57 -24.35 -10.10
N SER A 48 -33.31 -24.08 -11.18
CA SER A 48 -34.57 -24.76 -11.51
C SER A 48 -34.30 -26.20 -11.93
N PRO A 49 -35.15 -27.17 -11.54
CA PRO A 49 -35.03 -28.56 -12.01
C PRO A 49 -35.36 -28.73 -13.51
N ARG A 50 -35.84 -27.67 -14.19
CA ARG A 50 -36.26 -27.71 -15.60
C ARG A 50 -35.21 -27.20 -16.59
N THR A 51 -34.14 -26.55 -16.11
CA THR A 51 -33.05 -26.10 -16.97
C THR A 51 -31.73 -25.99 -16.23
N GLU A 52 -30.66 -26.17 -16.97
CA GLU A 52 -29.28 -25.96 -16.51
C GLU A 52 -28.65 -24.73 -17.14
N ARG A 53 -29.35 -24.04 -18.06
CA ARG A 53 -28.82 -22.91 -18.84
C ARG A 53 -29.41 -21.58 -18.39
N TYR A 54 -28.55 -20.67 -17.99
CA TYR A 54 -28.94 -19.35 -17.48
C TYR A 54 -28.10 -18.24 -18.14
N THR A 55 -28.64 -17.02 -18.18
CA THR A 55 -27.86 -15.80 -18.39
C THR A 55 -28.02 -14.93 -17.16
N PHE A 56 -26.89 -14.54 -16.57
CA PHE A 56 -26.80 -13.59 -15.47
C PHE A 56 -26.37 -12.26 -16.06
N SER A 57 -27.18 -11.22 -15.85
CA SER A 57 -26.87 -9.86 -16.33
C SER A 57 -26.89 -8.91 -15.14
N VAL A 58 -25.85 -8.09 -14.98
CA VAL A 58 -25.78 -7.05 -13.95
C VAL A 58 -26.12 -5.72 -14.61
N LEU A 59 -27.08 -5.02 -14.02
CA LEU A 59 -27.54 -3.73 -14.48
C LEU A 59 -27.20 -2.65 -13.44
N GLU A 60 -26.65 -1.54 -13.92
CA GLU A 60 -26.39 -0.31 -13.19
C GLU A 60 -27.26 0.79 -13.81
N ASP A 61 -28.11 1.43 -13.01
CA ASP A 61 -29.09 2.43 -13.48
C ASP A 61 -29.94 1.97 -14.69
N GLY A 62 -30.24 0.67 -14.74
CA GLY A 62 -31.03 0.05 -15.82
C GLY A 62 -30.23 -0.25 -17.11
N ALA A 63 -28.97 0.15 -17.20
CA ALA A 63 -28.06 -0.23 -18.27
C ALA A 63 -27.34 -1.53 -17.90
N GLU A 64 -27.25 -2.47 -18.84
CA GLU A 64 -26.53 -3.72 -18.60
C GLU A 64 -25.01 -3.49 -18.74
N VAL A 65 -24.28 -3.70 -17.64
CA VAL A 65 -22.83 -3.48 -17.55
C VAL A 65 -22.03 -4.77 -17.61
N PHE A 66 -22.66 -5.91 -17.33
CA PHE A 66 -22.04 -7.22 -17.36
C PHE A 66 -23.05 -8.31 -17.73
N ARG A 67 -22.61 -9.33 -18.47
CA ARG A 67 -23.41 -10.50 -18.83
C ARG A 67 -22.55 -11.75 -18.83
N ALA A 68 -23.06 -12.82 -18.25
CA ALA A 68 -22.43 -14.13 -18.33
C ALA A 68 -23.46 -15.23 -18.60
N GLY A 69 -23.11 -16.14 -19.50
CA GLY A 69 -23.76 -17.43 -19.64
C GLY A 69 -23.34 -18.35 -18.50
N VAL A 70 -24.31 -18.90 -17.78
CA VAL A 70 -24.07 -19.78 -16.63
C VAL A 70 -24.72 -21.12 -16.88
N THR A 71 -23.90 -22.19 -16.87
CA THR A 71 -24.39 -23.57 -16.87
C THR A 71 -24.24 -24.15 -15.48
N VAL A 72 -25.33 -24.58 -14.87
CA VAL A 72 -25.33 -25.12 -13.51
C VAL A 72 -26.36 -26.22 -13.36
N SER A 73 -25.94 -27.34 -12.77
CA SER A 73 -26.78 -28.50 -12.50
C SER A 73 -26.72 -28.87 -11.02
N GLY A 74 -27.77 -29.49 -10.49
CA GLY A 74 -27.85 -29.91 -9.09
C GLY A 74 -28.54 -28.91 -8.15
N GLY A 75 -28.11 -28.90 -6.89
CA GLY A 75 -28.75 -28.17 -5.79
C GLY A 75 -28.30 -26.72 -5.64
N LYS A 76 -28.64 -26.12 -4.49
CA LYS A 76 -28.22 -24.76 -4.12
C LYS A 76 -26.69 -24.62 -4.19
N THR A 77 -26.21 -23.55 -4.79
CA THR A 77 -24.78 -23.26 -5.01
C THR A 77 -24.53 -21.74 -5.11
N ASP A 78 -23.30 -21.30 -4.86
CA ASP A 78 -22.92 -19.90 -5.00
C ASP A 78 -22.27 -19.67 -6.38
N ILE A 79 -22.80 -18.75 -7.16
CA ILE A 79 -22.28 -18.37 -8.48
C ILE A 79 -21.38 -17.15 -8.31
N TYR A 80 -20.10 -17.26 -8.66
CA TYR A 80 -19.19 -16.13 -8.69
C TYR A 80 -19.35 -15.36 -10.01
N LEU A 81 -19.71 -14.08 -9.93
CA LEU A 81 -19.79 -13.16 -11.06
C LEU A 81 -18.58 -12.20 -11.01
N PRO A 82 -17.59 -12.33 -11.90
CA PRO A 82 -16.38 -11.51 -11.92
C PRO A 82 -16.59 -10.16 -12.62
N PHE A 83 -17.63 -9.42 -12.21
CA PHE A 83 -17.86 -8.10 -12.79
C PHE A 83 -17.09 -7.03 -12.00
N GLY A 84 -16.54 -6.05 -12.73
CA GLY A 84 -15.85 -4.93 -12.12
C GLY A 84 -16.82 -3.96 -11.44
N TYR A 85 -16.50 -3.56 -10.21
CA TYR A 85 -17.20 -2.49 -9.47
C TYR A 85 -16.16 -1.68 -8.70
N ASP A 86 -16.50 -0.47 -8.27
CA ASP A 86 -15.58 0.33 -7.44
C ASP A 86 -15.45 -0.28 -6.03
N PRO A 87 -14.28 -0.82 -5.63
CA PRO A 87 -14.16 -1.44 -4.32
C PRO A 87 -14.17 -0.42 -3.17
N SER A 88 -14.22 0.90 -3.43
CA SER A 88 -14.17 1.93 -2.39
C SER A 88 -15.39 1.96 -1.46
N GLY A 89 -16.52 1.39 -1.90
CA GLY A 89 -17.77 1.42 -1.14
C GLY A 89 -18.87 0.51 -1.69
N PRO A 90 -20.01 0.44 -0.97
CA PRO A 90 -21.15 -0.33 -1.41
C PRO A 90 -21.74 0.28 -2.69
N GLN A 91 -22.12 -0.57 -3.64
CA GLN A 91 -22.82 -0.18 -4.86
C GLN A 91 -24.08 -1.02 -5.04
N GLU A 92 -25.13 -0.34 -5.51
CA GLU A 92 -26.42 -0.94 -5.82
C GLU A 92 -26.46 -1.37 -7.29
N TYR A 93 -26.89 -2.61 -7.49
CA TYR A 93 -27.06 -3.19 -8.82
C TYR A 93 -28.37 -3.95 -8.90
N THR A 94 -28.87 -4.15 -10.11
CA THR A 94 -29.94 -5.11 -10.39
C THR A 94 -29.36 -6.32 -11.09
N LEU A 95 -29.48 -7.50 -10.47
CA LEU A 95 -29.18 -8.77 -11.10
C LEU A 95 -30.41 -9.29 -11.84
N ARG A 96 -30.31 -9.40 -13.16
CA ARG A 96 -31.27 -10.11 -14.01
C ARG A 96 -30.79 -11.52 -14.27
N VAL A 97 -31.55 -12.52 -13.84
CA VAL A 97 -31.30 -13.92 -14.15
C VAL A 97 -32.36 -14.40 -15.13
N ARG A 98 -31.95 -14.78 -16.34
CA ARG A 98 -32.81 -15.44 -17.34
C ARG A 98 -32.52 -16.93 -17.35
N ALA A 99 -33.57 -17.74 -17.25
CA ALA A 99 -33.53 -19.19 -17.36
C ALA A 99 -33.96 -19.60 -18.77
N HIS A 100 -33.09 -20.32 -19.49
CA HIS A 100 -33.30 -20.69 -20.88
C HIS A 100 -33.96 -22.06 -21.04
N VAL A 101 -34.81 -22.22 -22.03
CA VAL A 101 -35.44 -23.50 -22.35
C VAL A 101 -34.40 -24.48 -22.89
N LEU A 102 -34.44 -25.72 -22.42
CA LEU A 102 -33.56 -26.77 -22.92
C LEU A 102 -33.96 -27.20 -24.35
N PRO A 103 -32.98 -27.56 -25.20
CA PRO A 103 -33.28 -28.11 -26.53
C PRO A 103 -34.25 -29.30 -26.45
N GLY A 104 -35.32 -29.27 -27.25
CA GLY A 104 -36.36 -30.30 -27.28
C GLY A 104 -37.50 -30.10 -26.28
N ARG A 105 -37.50 -29.00 -25.51
CA ARG A 105 -38.57 -28.62 -24.57
C ARG A 105 -39.30 -27.33 -24.97
N GLU A 106 -39.05 -26.80 -26.16
CA GLU A 106 -39.54 -25.49 -26.63
C GLU A 106 -41.08 -25.41 -26.71
N GLY A 107 -41.77 -26.56 -26.83
CA GLY A 107 -43.24 -26.62 -26.80
C GLY A 107 -43.84 -26.90 -25.41
N LEU A 108 -43.02 -27.17 -24.40
CA LEU A 108 -43.44 -27.56 -23.05
C LEU A 108 -43.10 -26.51 -21.99
N ASP A 109 -42.05 -25.74 -22.20
CA ASP A 109 -41.55 -24.73 -21.27
C ASP A 109 -41.41 -23.37 -21.97
N GLN A 110 -41.34 -22.31 -21.16
CA GLN A 110 -41.11 -20.94 -21.61
C GLN A 110 -39.92 -20.34 -20.86
N GLU A 111 -39.20 -19.47 -21.56
CA GLU A 111 -38.19 -18.57 -20.97
C GLU A 111 -38.78 -17.80 -19.79
N ALA A 112 -37.99 -17.65 -18.72
CA ALA A 112 -38.36 -16.84 -17.57
C ALA A 112 -37.19 -15.97 -17.11
N SER A 113 -37.49 -14.77 -16.62
CA SER A 113 -36.49 -13.88 -16.04
C SER A 113 -36.95 -13.32 -14.70
N VAL A 114 -36.01 -13.16 -13.78
CA VAL A 114 -36.22 -12.47 -12.50
C VAL A 114 -35.16 -11.40 -12.33
N ASP A 115 -35.60 -10.22 -11.91
CA ASP A 115 -34.73 -9.11 -11.54
C ASP A 115 -34.70 -9.03 -10.01
N LYS A 116 -33.50 -8.93 -9.44
CA LYS A 116 -33.30 -8.75 -8.00
C LYS A 116 -32.26 -7.66 -7.74
N PRO A 117 -32.59 -6.61 -6.97
CA PRO A 117 -31.58 -5.67 -6.53
C PRO A 117 -30.63 -6.36 -5.55
N PHE A 118 -29.36 -5.97 -5.57
CA PHE A 118 -28.37 -6.36 -4.57
C PHE A 118 -27.38 -5.21 -4.33
N ILE A 119 -26.78 -5.23 -3.15
CA ILE A 119 -25.71 -4.31 -2.75
C ILE A 119 -24.44 -5.13 -2.62
N THR A 120 -23.30 -4.61 -3.10
CA THR A 120 -22.01 -5.25 -2.85
C THR A 120 -21.78 -5.41 -1.34
N ALA A 121 -21.29 -6.58 -0.93
CA ALA A 121 -21.08 -6.91 0.48
C ALA A 121 -19.58 -6.81 0.83
N PRO A 122 -19.23 -6.35 2.04
CA PRO A 122 -17.84 -6.36 2.49
C PRO A 122 -17.25 -7.77 2.52
N SER A 123 -16.03 -7.91 2.02
CA SER A 123 -15.24 -9.14 2.07
C SER A 123 -14.51 -9.31 3.40
N CYS A 124 -14.32 -8.23 4.17
CA CYS A 124 -13.62 -8.27 5.46
C CYS A 124 -14.46 -8.77 6.65
N GLY A 125 -15.69 -9.24 6.41
CA GLY A 125 -16.58 -9.74 7.46
C GLY A 125 -17.27 -8.66 8.30
N CYS A 126 -17.10 -7.38 7.95
CA CYS A 126 -17.86 -6.29 8.54
C CYS A 126 -19.34 -6.32 8.09
N PRO A 127 -20.28 -5.84 8.92
CA PRO A 127 -21.65 -5.64 8.48
C PRO A 127 -21.73 -4.77 7.23
N ALA A 128 -22.69 -5.07 6.34
CA ALA A 128 -22.93 -4.25 5.14
C ALA A 128 -23.19 -2.78 5.52
N GLY A 129 -22.60 -1.85 4.76
CA GLY A 129 -22.68 -0.41 5.02
C GLY A 129 -21.69 0.12 6.07
N THR A 130 -20.81 -0.74 6.61
CA THR A 130 -19.72 -0.27 7.47
C THR A 130 -18.79 0.66 6.69
N ALA A 131 -18.61 1.88 7.19
CA ALA A 131 -17.77 2.88 6.54
C ALA A 131 -16.31 2.39 6.37
N GLY A 132 -15.80 2.50 5.14
CA GLY A 132 -14.44 2.08 4.80
C GLY A 132 -14.22 0.57 4.84
N ALA A 133 -15.26 -0.26 4.94
CA ALA A 133 -15.06 -1.70 4.86
C ALA A 133 -14.40 -2.11 3.53
N PHE A 134 -13.68 -3.23 3.56
CA PHE A 134 -13.07 -3.79 2.36
C PHE A 134 -14.10 -4.63 1.61
N TYR A 135 -14.20 -4.38 0.30
CA TYR A 135 -15.09 -5.13 -0.59
C TYR A 135 -14.31 -6.13 -1.47
N ALA A 136 -12.99 -5.96 -1.57
CA ALA A 136 -12.11 -6.80 -2.36
C ALA A 136 -10.96 -7.39 -1.53
N GLY A 137 -10.65 -8.65 -1.78
CA GLY A 137 -9.61 -9.41 -1.08
C GLY A 137 -10.10 -10.10 0.19
N LYS A 138 -9.25 -10.97 0.75
CA LYS A 138 -9.50 -11.75 1.99
C LYS A 138 -8.46 -11.47 3.08
N GLY A 139 -7.58 -10.49 2.85
CA GLY A 139 -6.49 -10.15 3.77
C GLY A 139 -5.35 -11.17 3.81
N THR A 140 -5.29 -12.10 2.85
CA THR A 140 -4.18 -13.05 2.71
C THR A 140 -3.12 -12.50 1.77
N ALA A 141 -1.92 -13.08 1.74
CA ALA A 141 -0.88 -12.65 0.80
C ALA A 141 -1.27 -12.84 -0.67
N ALA A 142 -2.07 -13.88 -0.98
CA ALA A 142 -2.54 -14.15 -2.34
C ALA A 142 -3.75 -13.28 -2.72
N GLU A 143 -4.57 -12.90 -1.73
CA GLU A 143 -5.77 -12.08 -1.91
C GLU A 143 -5.76 -10.95 -0.86
N PRO A 144 -4.86 -9.95 -0.99
CA PRO A 144 -4.77 -8.86 -0.03
C PRO A 144 -6.03 -7.99 -0.08
N TYR A 145 -6.41 -7.39 1.05
CA TYR A 145 -7.48 -6.40 1.05
C TYR A 145 -7.05 -5.19 0.21
N GLN A 146 -7.94 -4.74 -0.68
CA GLN A 146 -7.60 -3.64 -1.57
C GLN A 146 -8.01 -2.30 -0.99
N VAL A 147 -7.05 -1.40 -0.89
CA VAL A 147 -7.20 -0.07 -0.29
C VAL A 147 -7.36 0.93 -1.42
N ALA A 148 -8.59 1.35 -1.67
CA ALA A 148 -8.93 2.27 -2.75
C ALA A 148 -9.36 3.65 -2.25
N SER A 149 -9.51 3.87 -0.94
CA SER A 149 -9.93 5.17 -0.41
C SER A 149 -9.33 5.48 0.94
N ALA A 150 -9.35 6.76 1.33
CA ALA A 150 -8.94 7.23 2.64
C ALA A 150 -9.79 6.58 3.74
N ALA A 151 -11.09 6.35 3.50
CA ALA A 151 -11.97 5.65 4.44
C ALA A 151 -11.54 4.19 4.65
N GLN A 152 -11.14 3.48 3.58
CA GLN A 152 -10.62 2.12 3.68
C GLN A 152 -9.26 2.06 4.37
N LEU A 153 -8.37 3.00 4.06
CA LEU A 153 -7.09 3.13 4.75
C LEU A 153 -7.30 3.35 6.26
N GLN A 154 -8.23 4.22 6.62
CA GLN A 154 -8.59 4.50 8.01
C GLN A 154 -9.25 3.29 8.69
N HIS A 155 -10.02 2.48 7.93
CA HIS A 155 -10.71 1.29 8.43
C HIS A 155 -9.75 0.19 8.92
N ILE A 156 -8.47 0.22 8.52
CA ILE A 156 -7.44 -0.68 9.06
C ILE A 156 -7.33 -0.56 10.60
N ASN A 157 -7.72 0.58 11.18
CA ASN A 157 -7.78 0.76 12.64
C ASN A 157 -8.90 -0.05 13.34
N SER A 158 -9.76 -0.72 12.60
CA SER A 158 -10.79 -1.60 13.16
C SER A 158 -10.18 -2.78 13.94
N PRO A 159 -10.83 -3.25 15.03
CA PRO A 159 -10.42 -4.46 15.75
C PRO A 159 -10.44 -5.73 14.87
N ASN A 160 -11.10 -5.69 13.71
CA ASN A 160 -11.09 -6.77 12.73
C ASN A 160 -9.76 -6.89 11.96
N HIS A 161 -8.90 -5.87 12.05
CA HIS A 161 -7.68 -5.75 11.23
C HIS A 161 -6.41 -5.59 12.06
N LEU A 162 -6.43 -4.76 13.12
CA LEU A 162 -5.27 -4.57 13.99
C LEU A 162 -4.84 -5.88 14.66
N GLY A 163 -3.53 -6.15 14.66
CA GLY A 163 -2.93 -7.36 15.24
C GLY A 163 -3.27 -8.68 14.53
N LYS A 164 -3.86 -8.67 13.32
CA LYS A 164 -4.32 -9.91 12.65
C LYS A 164 -3.36 -10.51 11.62
N GLY A 165 -2.21 -9.89 11.37
CA GLY A 165 -1.24 -10.40 10.38
C GLY A 165 -1.74 -10.33 8.93
N GLN A 166 -2.69 -9.44 8.64
CA GLN A 166 -3.35 -9.36 7.34
C GLN A 166 -2.53 -8.57 6.31
N CYS A 167 -2.80 -8.81 5.04
CA CYS A 167 -2.16 -8.13 3.91
C CYS A 167 -3.11 -7.13 3.24
N PHE A 168 -2.59 -5.95 2.96
CA PHE A 168 -3.29 -4.83 2.33
C PHE A 168 -2.50 -4.37 1.11
N LYS A 169 -3.20 -4.03 0.03
CA LYS A 169 -2.62 -3.52 -1.21
C LYS A 169 -3.37 -2.27 -1.66
N GLN A 170 -2.69 -1.14 -1.76
CA GLN A 170 -3.25 0.09 -2.31
C GLN A 170 -3.40 -0.05 -3.84
N VAL A 171 -4.47 0.49 -4.40
CA VAL A 171 -4.77 0.36 -5.84
C VAL A 171 -5.06 1.67 -6.57
N ARG A 172 -4.98 2.79 -5.85
CA ARG A 172 -4.96 4.13 -6.42
C ARG A 172 -4.33 5.09 -5.43
N ASP A 173 -3.94 6.27 -5.89
CA ASP A 173 -3.54 7.36 -5.02
C ASP A 173 -4.71 7.78 -4.11
N ILE A 174 -4.39 8.11 -2.86
CA ILE A 174 -5.35 8.53 -1.83
C ILE A 174 -5.02 9.96 -1.44
N ASP A 175 -5.98 10.86 -1.61
CA ASP A 175 -5.92 12.23 -1.09
C ASP A 175 -6.81 12.31 0.15
N VAL A 176 -6.21 12.40 1.33
CA VAL A 176 -6.95 12.33 2.61
C VAL A 176 -7.89 13.52 2.76
N GLU A 177 -7.40 14.73 2.51
CA GLU A 177 -8.22 15.94 2.65
C GLU A 177 -9.35 15.99 1.62
N ALA A 178 -9.06 15.69 0.36
CA ALA A 178 -10.08 15.71 -0.68
C ALA A 178 -11.16 14.64 -0.47
N GLU A 179 -10.78 13.44 0.00
CA GLU A 179 -11.72 12.33 0.19
C GLU A 179 -12.49 12.41 1.52
N GLN A 180 -11.89 12.94 2.59
CA GLN A 180 -12.51 13.00 3.92
C GLN A 180 -13.08 14.38 4.28
N GLY A 181 -12.72 15.43 3.54
CA GLY A 181 -13.06 16.83 3.84
C GLY A 181 -12.24 17.43 4.98
N THR A 182 -11.20 16.75 5.45
CA THR A 182 -10.26 17.19 6.49
C THR A 182 -8.90 16.55 6.26
N SER A 183 -7.83 17.32 6.48
CA SER A 183 -6.48 16.75 6.45
C SER A 183 -6.18 15.90 7.70
N LEU A 184 -6.93 16.06 8.80
CA LEU A 184 -6.59 15.44 10.08
C LEU A 184 -6.70 13.91 10.01
N TRP A 185 -5.56 13.25 10.15
CA TRP A 185 -5.41 11.80 10.09
C TRP A 185 -5.25 11.19 11.48
N THR A 186 -5.96 10.08 11.71
CA THR A 186 -5.74 9.25 12.90
C THR A 186 -4.76 8.12 12.54
N PRO A 187 -3.55 8.10 13.13
CA PRO A 187 -2.52 7.12 12.79
C PRO A 187 -3.01 5.67 12.82
N ILE A 188 -2.53 4.84 11.89
CA ILE A 188 -2.84 3.41 11.87
C ILE A 188 -2.06 2.70 12.96
N GLY A 189 -2.79 2.09 13.90
CA GLY A 189 -2.25 1.42 15.06
C GLY A 189 -1.76 2.39 16.15
N ASN A 190 -1.83 1.92 17.39
CA ASN A 190 -1.34 2.62 18.57
C ASN A 190 -0.68 1.64 19.55
N TYR A 191 -0.18 2.16 20.68
CA TYR A 191 0.50 1.34 21.70
C TYR A 191 -0.31 0.13 22.18
N SER A 192 -1.63 0.23 22.28
CA SER A 192 -2.51 -0.84 22.76
C SER A 192 -3.01 -1.77 21.65
N ALA A 193 -3.09 -1.27 20.42
CA ALA A 193 -3.56 -2.02 19.25
C ALA A 193 -2.65 -1.71 18.06
N GLN A 194 -1.59 -2.50 17.88
CA GLN A 194 -0.60 -2.25 16.86
C GLN A 194 -1.07 -2.76 15.49
N PHE A 195 -0.62 -2.11 14.42
CA PHE A 195 -0.69 -2.72 13.10
C PHE A 195 0.37 -3.84 13.00
N SER A 196 -0.10 -5.05 12.72
CA SER A 196 0.74 -6.22 12.46
C SER A 196 0.27 -6.88 11.18
N GLY A 197 1.05 -6.73 10.11
CA GLY A 197 0.63 -7.13 8.77
C GLY A 197 1.51 -6.53 7.68
N GLN A 198 1.07 -6.69 6.43
CA GLN A 198 1.77 -6.18 5.26
C GLN A 198 0.92 -5.09 4.61
N TYR A 199 1.54 -3.95 4.33
CA TYR A 199 0.95 -2.89 3.53
C TYR A 199 1.82 -2.66 2.30
N ASP A 200 1.25 -2.96 1.15
CA ASP A 200 1.86 -2.71 -0.15
C ASP A 200 1.19 -1.50 -0.80
N GLY A 201 1.92 -0.39 -0.96
CA GLY A 201 1.43 0.79 -1.64
C GLY A 201 1.31 0.62 -3.16
N ASP A 202 1.90 -0.43 -3.75
CA ASP A 202 1.91 -0.71 -5.20
C ASP A 202 2.34 0.46 -6.10
N GLY A 203 3.15 1.39 -5.58
CA GLY A 203 3.56 2.59 -6.32
C GLY A 203 2.61 3.77 -6.18
N HIS A 204 1.63 3.69 -5.29
CA HIS A 204 0.67 4.75 -5.03
C HIS A 204 1.07 5.69 -3.89
N TRP A 205 0.40 6.84 -3.88
CA TRP A 205 0.62 7.91 -2.93
C TRP A 205 -0.49 8.00 -1.89
N VAL A 206 -0.14 8.43 -0.68
CA VAL A 206 -1.09 8.99 0.30
C VAL A 206 -0.71 10.45 0.53
N ARG A 207 -1.65 11.36 0.24
CA ARG A 207 -1.41 12.80 0.21
C ARG A 207 -2.27 13.60 1.18
N ASN A 208 -1.83 14.82 1.43
CA ASN A 208 -2.62 15.90 2.04
C ASN A 208 -3.22 15.54 3.41
N PHE A 209 -2.45 14.82 4.22
CA PHE A 209 -2.82 14.50 5.59
C PHE A 209 -1.99 15.30 6.61
N SER A 210 -2.56 15.60 7.75
CA SER A 210 -1.90 16.15 8.94
C SER A 210 -2.07 15.18 10.09
N VAL A 211 -1.13 15.17 11.03
CA VAL A 211 -1.24 14.36 12.24
C VAL A 211 -0.98 15.26 13.44
N ASP A 212 -1.88 15.21 14.41
CA ASP A 212 -1.75 15.83 15.71
C ASP A 212 -2.16 14.79 16.76
N THR A 213 -1.17 14.16 17.39
CA THR A 213 -1.39 13.10 18.39
C THR A 213 -0.34 13.20 19.48
N PRO A 214 -0.66 12.88 20.75
CA PRO A 214 0.31 12.92 21.83
C PRO A 214 1.46 11.91 21.69
N ARG A 215 1.26 10.80 20.96
CA ARG A 215 2.24 9.73 20.83
C ARG A 215 2.20 9.10 19.44
N SER A 216 3.38 8.63 19.01
CA SER A 216 3.57 7.80 17.82
C SER A 216 2.92 8.43 16.58
N ALA A 217 3.34 9.64 16.22
CA ALA A 217 2.77 10.39 15.10
C ALA A 217 3.32 9.87 13.76
N GLY A 218 2.43 9.63 12.80
CA GLY A 218 2.73 9.17 11.44
C GLY A 218 1.48 8.68 10.71
N LEU A 219 1.60 8.36 9.42
CA LEU A 219 0.52 7.67 8.70
C LEU A 219 0.18 6.35 9.42
N PHE A 220 1.21 5.59 9.77
CA PHE A 220 1.15 4.50 10.73
C PHE A 220 1.69 4.99 12.07
N GLY A 221 0.89 4.87 13.11
CA GLY A 221 1.30 5.31 14.43
C GLY A 221 2.25 4.30 15.06
N TYR A 222 1.76 3.07 15.21
CA TYR A 222 2.50 2.01 15.88
C TYR A 222 2.41 0.68 15.13
N ILE A 223 3.56 0.16 14.72
CA ILE A 223 3.65 -1.09 13.94
C ILE A 223 4.52 -2.17 14.60
N ASN A 224 4.18 -3.43 14.38
CA ASN A 224 4.87 -4.59 14.96
C ASN A 224 4.82 -5.81 14.04
N HIS A 225 5.98 -6.42 13.75
CA HIS A 225 6.12 -7.53 12.79
C HIS A 225 5.47 -7.24 11.43
N SER A 226 5.76 -6.06 10.88
CA SER A 226 5.04 -5.53 9.70
C SER A 226 5.96 -5.29 8.51
N THR A 227 5.41 -5.24 7.30
CA THR A 227 6.16 -4.72 6.15
C THR A 227 5.35 -3.62 5.52
N ILE A 228 5.95 -2.44 5.36
CA ILE A 228 5.38 -1.36 4.56
C ILE A 228 6.29 -1.18 3.36
N GLN A 229 5.74 -1.31 2.16
CA GLN A 229 6.54 -1.26 0.95
C GLN A 229 5.85 -0.51 -0.17
N ARG A 230 6.64 0.02 -1.12
CA ARG A 230 6.13 0.63 -2.36
C ARG A 230 5.10 1.73 -2.13
N LEU A 231 5.25 2.46 -1.03
CA LEU A 231 4.33 3.51 -0.60
C LEU A 231 5.03 4.87 -0.60
N ALA A 232 4.39 5.85 -1.23
CA ALA A 232 4.82 7.23 -1.18
C ALA A 232 3.86 8.05 -0.29
N ILE A 233 4.42 8.92 0.54
CA ILE A 233 3.65 9.90 1.30
C ILE A 233 4.12 11.31 0.95
N GLU A 234 3.17 12.23 0.81
CA GLU A 234 3.46 13.63 0.54
C GLU A 234 2.42 14.51 1.19
N THR A 235 2.85 15.42 2.05
CA THR A 235 1.92 16.39 2.62
C THR A 235 2.58 17.75 2.77
N PRO A 236 1.88 18.84 2.42
CA PRO A 236 2.29 20.18 2.82
C PRO A 236 2.05 20.38 4.33
N TYR A 237 1.21 19.58 4.97
CA TYR A 237 0.90 19.73 6.38
C TYR A 237 1.98 19.12 7.30
N SER A 238 1.82 19.34 8.60
CA SER A 238 2.75 18.82 9.61
C SER A 238 2.26 17.51 10.22
N VAL A 239 3.22 16.64 10.53
CA VAL A 239 3.05 15.47 11.40
C VAL A 239 3.67 15.80 12.75
N VAL A 240 2.83 15.94 13.77
CA VAL A 240 3.25 16.48 15.07
C VAL A 240 2.89 15.52 16.19
N GLY A 241 3.89 15.21 17.02
CA GLY A 241 3.69 14.64 18.35
C GLY A 241 3.38 15.75 19.35
N THR A 242 2.11 15.91 19.74
CA THR A 242 1.66 16.99 20.61
C THR A 242 1.80 16.67 22.10
N THR A 243 1.58 17.68 22.94
CA THR A 243 1.90 17.63 24.37
C THR A 243 0.68 17.18 25.17
N LEU A 244 0.82 16.14 25.99
CA LEU A 244 -0.11 15.88 27.09
C LEU A 244 0.58 15.81 28.46
N ASP A 245 1.89 15.53 28.50
CA ASP A 245 2.71 15.51 29.71
C ASP A 245 4.21 15.55 29.32
N ASP A 246 5.08 15.85 30.29
CA ASP A 246 6.54 15.97 30.11
C ASP A 246 7.28 14.61 30.21
N GLU A 247 6.58 13.53 30.56
CA GLU A 247 7.22 12.25 30.91
C GLU A 247 7.24 11.21 29.78
N THR A 248 6.51 11.40 28.67
CA THR A 248 6.53 10.43 27.56
C THR A 248 7.13 10.94 26.26
N ALA A 249 8.08 10.16 25.73
CA ALA A 249 8.81 10.51 24.51
C ALA A 249 7.87 10.52 23.30
N ARG A 250 7.87 11.64 22.59
CA ARG A 250 7.02 11.90 21.42
C ARG A 250 7.74 11.40 20.17
N PHE A 251 7.52 10.14 19.81
CA PHE A 251 8.10 9.54 18.61
C PHE A 251 7.28 9.89 17.39
N CYS A 252 7.91 10.52 16.40
CA CYS A 252 7.24 11.03 15.22
C CYS A 252 8.02 10.62 13.98
N GLY A 253 7.31 10.02 13.03
CA GLY A 253 7.82 9.86 11.68
C GLY A 253 6.71 9.92 10.66
N GLY A 254 7.00 10.51 9.51
CA GLY A 254 5.99 10.76 8.48
C GLY A 254 5.22 9.51 8.11
N LEU A 255 5.96 8.45 7.83
CA LEU A 255 5.38 7.16 7.48
C LEU A 255 5.06 6.34 8.72
N VAL A 256 6.01 6.25 9.66
CA VAL A 256 5.87 5.45 10.88
C VAL A 256 6.33 6.24 12.10
N GLY A 257 5.45 6.38 13.10
CA GLY A 257 5.80 6.98 14.39
C GLY A 257 6.72 6.10 15.23
N GLU A 258 6.24 4.91 15.60
CA GLU A 258 6.96 3.96 16.43
C GLU A 258 6.87 2.52 15.89
N TRP A 259 7.94 1.78 16.14
CA TRP A 259 8.09 0.39 15.79
C TRP A 259 8.64 -0.43 16.97
N ARG A 260 8.21 -1.70 17.08
CA ARG A 260 8.81 -2.71 18.00
C ARG A 260 9.72 -3.77 17.37
N MET A 261 9.17 -4.82 16.77
CA MET A 261 9.96 -5.99 16.38
C MET A 261 9.84 -6.28 14.89
N SER A 262 10.99 -6.52 14.22
CA SER A 262 11.07 -7.16 12.89
C SER A 262 10.08 -6.64 11.85
N VAL A 263 10.01 -5.33 11.66
CA VAL A 263 9.32 -4.72 10.52
C VAL A 263 10.31 -4.52 9.35
N THR A 264 9.82 -4.07 8.20
CA THR A 264 10.65 -3.58 7.09
C THR A 264 9.95 -2.40 6.42
N LEU A 265 10.70 -1.32 6.16
CA LEU A 265 10.31 -0.27 5.22
C LEU A 265 11.13 -0.45 3.95
N SER A 266 10.47 -0.67 2.82
CA SER A 266 11.20 -0.87 1.56
C SER A 266 10.57 -0.22 0.35
N GLN A 267 11.36 0.46 -0.48
CA GLN A 267 10.86 1.17 -1.65
C GLN A 267 9.83 2.25 -1.27
N CYS A 268 10.07 2.95 -0.17
CA CYS A 268 9.17 3.98 0.33
C CYS A 268 9.72 5.38 0.07
N TYR A 269 8.82 6.33 -0.15
CA TYR A 269 9.12 7.73 -0.34
C TYR A 269 8.36 8.56 0.69
N ALA A 270 9.02 9.55 1.31
CA ALA A 270 8.34 10.51 2.17
C ALA A 270 8.77 11.94 1.86
N ASN A 271 7.79 12.82 1.65
CA ASN A 271 7.96 14.27 1.52
C ASN A 271 7.08 15.00 2.53
N VAL A 272 7.60 15.19 3.74
CA VAL A 272 6.80 15.67 4.90
C VAL A 272 7.65 16.48 5.89
N SER A 273 6.97 17.32 6.70
CA SER A 273 7.55 17.94 7.89
C SER A 273 7.08 17.22 9.14
N VAL A 274 8.02 16.81 9.97
CA VAL A 274 7.80 16.05 11.20
C VAL A 274 8.34 16.83 12.40
N SER A 275 7.55 16.96 13.45
CA SER A 275 7.96 17.61 14.71
C SER A 275 7.60 16.78 15.94
N GLY A 276 8.54 16.65 16.88
CA GLY A 276 8.34 15.87 18.11
C GLY A 276 9.53 15.87 19.08
N SER A 277 9.55 14.93 20.03
CA SER A 277 10.73 14.70 20.88
C SER A 277 11.79 13.92 20.10
N CYS A 278 11.36 12.93 19.33
CA CYS A 278 12.17 12.25 18.34
C CYS A 278 11.47 12.38 16.98
N ALA A 279 12.16 12.91 15.98
CA ALA A 279 11.61 13.11 14.64
C ALA A 279 12.52 12.50 13.57
N GLY A 280 11.94 11.67 12.72
CA GLY A 280 12.57 11.24 11.48
C GLY A 280 11.57 11.24 10.34
N VAL A 281 11.95 11.71 9.15
CA VAL A 281 10.97 11.94 8.08
C VAL A 281 10.25 10.65 7.67
N LEU A 282 10.95 9.50 7.62
CA LEU A 282 10.31 8.20 7.39
C LEU A 282 9.88 7.53 8.70
N LEU A 283 10.80 7.44 9.66
CA LEU A 283 10.61 6.68 10.89
C LEU A 283 10.97 7.51 12.13
N GLY A 284 10.08 7.55 13.12
CA GLY A 284 10.43 8.09 14.44
C GLY A 284 11.43 7.17 15.14
N VAL A 285 10.95 6.05 15.69
CA VAL A 285 11.80 5.10 16.41
C VAL A 285 11.64 3.69 15.89
N GLY A 286 12.75 3.08 15.47
CA GLY A 286 12.89 1.67 15.11
C GLY A 286 13.60 0.86 16.19
N GLN A 287 12.99 -0.23 16.61
CA GLN A 287 13.56 -1.17 17.56
C GLN A 287 13.83 -2.53 16.91
N GLN A 288 14.72 -3.32 17.52
CA GLN A 288 14.99 -4.74 17.27
C GLN A 288 14.83 -5.21 15.80
N SER A 289 15.95 -5.28 15.08
CA SER A 289 16.04 -5.79 13.70
C SER A 289 15.25 -4.95 12.70
N THR A 290 15.36 -3.63 12.80
CA THR A 290 14.77 -2.69 11.85
C THR A 290 15.50 -2.65 10.52
N VAL A 291 14.78 -2.77 9.40
CA VAL A 291 15.34 -2.59 8.06
C VAL A 291 14.60 -1.46 7.35
N ILE A 292 15.34 -0.41 6.98
CA ILE A 292 14.90 0.61 6.03
C ILE A 292 15.78 0.46 4.80
N ARG A 293 15.19 0.13 3.66
CA ARG A 293 15.95 -0.14 2.44
C ARG A 293 15.33 0.45 1.20
N ASP A 294 16.16 0.94 0.28
CA ASP A 294 15.68 1.46 -0.99
C ASP A 294 14.65 2.60 -0.79
N CYS A 295 14.87 3.49 0.18
CA CYS A 295 13.92 4.56 0.53
C CYS A 295 14.50 5.96 0.29
N ALA A 296 13.62 6.93 0.03
CA ALA A 296 13.99 8.33 -0.06
C ALA A 296 13.18 9.19 0.91
N ALA A 297 13.85 10.14 1.56
CA ALA A 297 13.26 11.06 2.51
C ALA A 297 13.50 12.51 2.10
N TYR A 298 12.44 13.31 2.17
CA TYR A 298 12.41 14.72 1.81
C TYR A 298 11.63 15.48 2.87
N GLY A 299 12.18 16.62 3.26
CA GLY A 299 11.46 17.59 4.06
C GLY A 299 12.16 17.95 5.36
N LYS A 300 11.44 17.96 6.48
CA LYS A 300 12.00 18.44 7.75
C LYS A 300 11.78 17.47 8.89
N ALA A 301 12.84 17.27 9.69
CA ALA A 301 12.76 16.63 10.99
C ALA A 301 13.16 17.66 12.05
N ASP A 302 12.19 18.08 12.88
CA ASP A 302 12.37 19.03 13.96
C ASP A 302 12.17 18.32 15.31
N ALA A 303 13.23 18.13 16.08
CA ALA A 303 13.14 17.34 17.30
C ALA A 303 13.72 18.00 18.55
N ALA A 304 13.06 17.84 19.69
CA ALA A 304 13.63 18.28 20.96
C ALA A 304 14.84 17.44 21.40
N ILE A 305 14.86 16.14 21.07
CA ILE A 305 15.85 15.17 21.54
C ILE A 305 16.60 14.55 20.37
N GLN A 306 15.94 13.75 19.53
CA GLN A 306 16.58 12.97 18.46
C GLN A 306 16.05 13.37 17.09
N ALA A 307 16.92 13.81 16.19
CA ALA A 307 16.50 14.19 14.84
C ALA A 307 17.35 13.48 13.77
N GLY A 308 16.69 12.85 12.80
CA GLY A 308 17.37 12.25 11.65
C GLY A 308 16.59 12.43 10.35
N GLY A 309 17.29 12.59 9.23
CA GLY A 309 16.63 12.77 7.93
C GLY A 309 15.79 11.56 7.53
N VAL A 310 16.26 10.34 7.79
CA VAL A 310 15.53 9.09 7.52
C VAL A 310 14.85 8.59 8.78
N ALA A 311 15.60 8.44 9.87
CA ALA A 311 15.08 7.90 11.13
C ALA A 311 15.58 8.69 12.34
N ALA A 312 14.74 8.92 13.35
CA ALA A 312 15.21 9.56 14.59
C ALA A 312 16.10 8.60 15.39
N ASN A 313 15.64 7.35 15.54
CA ASN A 313 16.34 6.29 16.27
C ASN A 313 16.17 4.96 15.57
N ILE A 314 17.24 4.15 15.52
CA ILE A 314 17.18 2.83 14.90
C ILE A 314 18.09 1.80 15.59
N ILE A 315 17.55 0.59 15.76
CA ILE A 315 18.30 -0.66 15.98
C ILE A 315 18.15 -1.52 14.72
N GLY A 316 19.12 -1.48 13.81
CA GLY A 316 19.12 -2.28 12.59
C GLY A 316 19.78 -1.60 11.38
N ALA A 317 19.36 -1.98 10.17
CA ALA A 317 20.00 -1.59 8.92
C ALA A 317 19.26 -0.45 8.19
N VAL A 318 20.03 0.54 7.73
CA VAL A 318 19.61 1.53 6.74
C VAL A 318 20.45 1.32 5.48
N GLU A 319 19.81 0.93 4.39
CA GLU A 319 20.50 0.51 3.18
C GLU A 319 19.98 1.22 1.93
N ARG A 320 20.87 1.70 1.07
CA ARG A 320 20.50 2.28 -0.24
C ARG A 320 19.41 3.35 -0.09
N CYS A 321 19.57 4.20 0.91
CA CYS A 321 18.63 5.27 1.22
C CYS A 321 19.28 6.64 0.99
N TYR A 322 18.47 7.65 0.68
CA TYR A 322 18.98 9.02 0.74
C TYR A 322 17.98 10.03 1.29
N GLY A 323 18.51 11.15 1.79
CA GLY A 323 17.74 12.21 2.42
C GLY A 323 18.06 13.60 1.87
N ILE A 324 17.01 14.36 1.51
CA ILE A 324 17.04 15.82 1.36
C ILE A 324 16.22 16.40 2.51
N CYS A 325 16.80 16.35 3.70
CA CYS A 325 16.08 16.69 4.92
C CYS A 325 16.75 17.85 5.65
N ALA A 326 15.99 18.91 5.90
CA ALA A 326 16.34 19.88 6.92
C ALA A 326 16.19 19.20 8.28
N VAL A 327 17.29 19.03 9.00
CA VAL A 327 17.27 18.38 10.32
C VAL A 327 17.67 19.42 11.36
N SER A 328 16.74 19.69 12.27
CA SER A 328 16.94 20.58 13.42
C SER A 328 16.68 19.81 14.71
N GLY A 329 17.53 20.00 15.71
CA GLY A 329 17.23 19.54 17.05
C GLY A 329 17.94 20.34 18.13
N SER A 330 17.33 20.41 19.32
CA SER A 330 17.86 21.15 20.47
C SER A 330 18.92 20.39 21.27
N SER A 331 19.12 19.11 20.97
CA SER A 331 20.13 18.25 21.61
C SER A 331 21.24 17.87 20.63
N LEU A 332 22.32 17.29 21.17
CA LEU A 332 23.45 16.80 20.37
C LEU A 332 23.13 15.52 19.57
N GLU A 333 21.94 14.90 19.73
CA GLU A 333 21.55 13.65 19.03
C GLU A 333 20.92 13.89 17.65
N THR A 334 21.62 14.64 16.79
CA THR A 334 21.18 14.94 15.43
C THR A 334 22.11 14.34 14.38
N GLY A 335 21.53 13.82 13.29
CA GLY A 335 22.28 13.30 12.15
C GLY A 335 21.55 13.54 10.84
N GLY A 336 22.30 13.64 9.74
CA GLY A 336 21.73 13.84 8.42
C GLY A 336 20.85 12.68 7.94
N LEU A 337 21.12 11.46 8.40
CA LEU A 337 20.35 10.26 8.07
C LEU A 337 19.64 9.68 9.31
N VAL A 338 20.39 9.46 10.38
CA VAL A 338 19.88 8.84 11.61
C VAL A 338 20.22 9.72 12.78
N GLY A 339 19.28 10.06 13.67
CA GLY A 339 19.61 10.82 14.88
C GLY A 339 20.51 10.02 15.82
N ARG A 340 19.93 8.95 16.38
CA ARG A 340 20.62 8.01 17.27
C ARG A 340 20.61 6.58 16.71
N PRO A 341 21.75 6.08 16.23
CA PRO A 341 21.94 4.65 16.05
C PRO A 341 22.08 4.03 17.45
N ASN A 342 21.15 3.17 17.84
CA ASN A 342 21.08 2.69 19.22
C ASN A 342 22.15 1.63 19.53
N ILE A 343 22.44 1.50 20.82
CA ILE A 343 23.61 0.91 21.44
C ILE A 343 23.46 -0.62 21.62
N ASN A 344 24.59 -1.34 21.52
CA ASN A 344 24.80 -2.75 21.89
C ASN A 344 24.63 -3.89 20.86
N ALA A 345 24.39 -3.65 19.55
CA ALA A 345 24.76 -4.57 18.45
C ALA A 345 24.15 -4.15 17.10
N SER A 346 24.89 -4.37 16.01
CA SER A 346 24.36 -4.67 14.67
C SER A 346 23.69 -3.55 13.86
N SER A 347 23.63 -2.29 14.31
CA SER A 347 23.13 -1.23 13.43
C SER A 347 24.10 -0.97 12.28
N THR A 348 23.59 -0.89 11.06
CA THR A 348 24.41 -0.66 9.86
C THR A 348 23.83 0.48 9.01
N LEU A 349 24.73 1.29 8.44
CA LEU A 349 24.39 2.27 7.41
C LEU A 349 25.22 1.93 6.18
N THR A 350 24.57 1.49 5.12
CA THR A 350 25.23 1.01 3.91
C THR A 350 24.67 1.72 2.68
N ASP A 351 25.55 2.24 1.83
CA ASP A 351 25.16 2.85 0.56
C ASP A 351 24.16 4.02 0.73
N CYS A 352 24.35 4.88 1.74
CA CYS A 352 23.41 5.97 2.02
C CYS A 352 23.95 7.36 1.66
N ARG A 353 23.06 8.29 1.28
CA ARG A 353 23.41 9.67 0.92
C ARG A 353 22.55 10.69 1.64
N TRP A 354 23.11 11.84 1.98
CA TRP A 354 22.29 12.97 2.42
C TRP A 354 22.84 14.29 1.90
N PHE A 355 21.93 15.22 1.65
CA PHE A 355 22.25 16.47 0.95
C PHE A 355 22.09 17.71 1.83
N ASP A 356 21.30 17.61 2.88
CA ASP A 356 20.95 18.71 3.77
C ASP A 356 21.00 18.27 5.24
N GLY A 357 20.96 19.24 6.16
CA GLY A 357 21.12 18.99 7.58
C GLY A 357 22.59 18.79 8.02
N PRO A 358 22.82 18.14 9.18
CA PRO A 358 24.13 18.00 9.83
C PRO A 358 25.25 17.45 8.94
N GLN A 359 26.50 17.72 9.35
CA GLN A 359 27.70 17.24 8.64
C GLN A 359 27.95 15.74 8.81
N THR A 360 27.39 15.13 9.85
CA THR A 360 27.52 13.70 10.13
C THR A 360 26.22 12.96 9.77
N ALA A 361 26.33 11.72 9.34
CA ALA A 361 25.17 10.87 9.06
C ALA A 361 24.36 10.56 10.33
N TYR A 362 25.05 10.54 11.48
CA TYR A 362 24.51 10.17 12.78
C TYR A 362 25.24 10.86 13.94
N SER A 363 24.63 10.82 15.13
CA SER A 363 25.24 11.29 16.38
C SER A 363 26.19 10.25 16.98
N SER A 364 27.39 10.68 17.37
CA SER A 364 28.43 9.82 17.98
C SER A 364 28.58 10.02 19.50
N ASN A 365 27.68 10.75 20.16
CA ASN A 365 27.90 11.23 21.54
C ASN A 365 27.96 10.15 22.63
N TYR A 366 27.53 8.92 22.33
CA TYR A 366 27.51 7.82 23.29
C TYR A 366 28.57 6.74 23.00
N GLY A 367 29.48 6.97 22.05
CA GLY A 367 30.58 6.05 21.74
C GLY A 367 30.20 4.83 20.89
N ASP A 368 28.90 4.63 20.64
CA ASP A 368 28.35 3.50 19.90
C ASP A 368 28.03 3.89 18.46
N ASN A 369 28.97 3.60 17.57
CA ASN A 369 28.84 3.90 16.16
C ASN A 369 28.26 2.70 15.40
N PRO A 370 27.36 2.92 14.44
CA PRO A 370 26.92 1.87 13.53
C PRO A 370 28.10 1.41 12.65
N VAL A 371 27.98 0.22 12.06
CA VAL A 371 28.89 -0.18 10.97
C VAL A 371 28.51 0.61 9.73
N VAL A 372 29.46 1.36 9.20
CA VAL A 372 29.24 2.29 8.08
C VAL A 372 30.01 1.80 6.86
N ALA A 373 29.31 1.66 5.73
CA ALA A 373 29.91 1.30 4.44
C ALA A 373 29.36 2.20 3.34
N ASN A 374 30.23 2.91 2.62
CA ASN A 374 29.84 3.76 1.48
C ASN A 374 28.71 4.75 1.84
N VAL A 375 28.90 5.56 2.88
CA VAL A 375 27.94 6.58 3.33
C VAL A 375 28.57 7.96 3.17
N GLN A 376 27.90 8.86 2.46
CA GLN A 376 28.51 10.13 2.08
C GLN A 376 27.51 11.28 2.02
N ARG A 377 27.98 12.45 2.47
CA ARG A 377 27.29 13.74 2.33
C ARG A 377 27.71 14.44 1.06
N TYR A 378 26.77 15.09 0.41
CA TYR A 378 27.04 16.08 -0.63
C TYR A 378 26.33 17.39 -0.29
N PRO A 379 26.85 18.57 -0.65
CA PRO A 379 26.09 19.81 -0.52
C PRO A 379 24.80 19.76 -1.34
N LEU A 380 23.68 20.24 -0.78
CA LEU A 380 22.42 20.40 -1.50
C LEU A 380 22.57 21.39 -2.66
N THR A 381 22.75 20.86 -3.87
CA THR A 381 22.80 21.61 -5.12
C THR A 381 22.20 20.75 -6.24
N ALA A 382 21.62 21.39 -7.25
CA ALA A 382 21.10 20.68 -8.43
C ALA A 382 22.19 19.81 -9.10
N ALA A 383 23.44 20.30 -9.16
CA ALA A 383 24.56 19.56 -9.74
C ALA A 383 24.89 18.27 -8.96
N ASN A 384 24.83 18.31 -7.62
CA ASN A 384 25.11 17.12 -6.82
C ASN A 384 23.98 16.10 -6.85
N LEU A 385 22.73 16.56 -6.90
CA LEU A 385 21.55 15.68 -6.99
C LEU A 385 21.43 15.00 -8.34
N SER A 386 21.73 15.73 -9.42
CA SER A 386 21.63 15.22 -10.79
C SER A 386 22.84 14.40 -11.25
N ASN A 387 23.92 14.33 -10.46
CA ASN A 387 25.10 13.55 -10.80
C ASN A 387 24.96 12.09 -10.32
N PRO A 388 24.76 11.10 -11.22
CA PRO A 388 24.61 9.70 -10.83
C PRO A 388 25.85 9.13 -10.14
N ALA A 389 27.05 9.68 -10.38
CA ALA A 389 28.28 9.22 -9.73
C ALA A 389 28.34 9.55 -8.23
N ASN A 390 27.50 10.48 -7.76
CA ASN A 390 27.37 10.77 -6.33
C ASN A 390 26.59 9.68 -5.59
N PHE A 391 25.94 8.76 -6.30
CA PHE A 391 25.17 7.66 -5.73
C PHE A 391 25.88 6.31 -5.91
N PRO A 392 25.75 5.37 -4.95
CA PRO A 392 26.30 4.03 -5.08
C PRO A 392 25.78 3.29 -6.31
N ALA A 393 26.62 2.44 -6.92
CA ALA A 393 26.20 1.54 -7.98
C ALA A 393 25.06 0.59 -7.55
N SER A 394 24.94 0.30 -6.26
CA SER A 394 23.87 -0.54 -5.69
C SER A 394 22.47 0.07 -5.79
N PHE A 395 22.35 1.36 -6.11
CA PHE A 395 21.06 1.93 -6.53
C PHE A 395 20.61 1.36 -7.88
N GLY A 396 21.53 0.85 -8.71
CA GLY A 396 21.19 0.37 -10.05
C GLY A 396 20.71 1.49 -10.97
N LEU A 397 21.23 2.70 -10.80
CA LEU A 397 20.86 3.84 -11.65
C LEU A 397 21.18 3.52 -13.11
N ASN A 398 20.19 3.72 -13.99
CA ASN A 398 20.27 3.43 -15.43
C ASN A 398 20.37 1.93 -15.79
N ASP A 399 20.16 1.02 -14.83
CA ASP A 399 19.92 -0.40 -15.11
C ASP A 399 18.42 -0.57 -15.43
N PRO A 400 18.00 -1.08 -16.61
CA PRO A 400 16.60 -1.34 -16.92
C PRO A 400 15.91 -2.25 -15.89
N SER A 401 16.65 -3.18 -15.29
CA SER A 401 16.18 -4.09 -14.23
C SER A 401 16.34 -3.51 -12.81
N GLY A 402 17.05 -2.39 -12.67
CA GLY A 402 17.26 -1.68 -11.41
C GLY A 402 15.99 -1.04 -10.87
N LEU A 403 15.93 -0.84 -9.55
CA LEU A 403 14.79 -0.21 -8.87
C LEU A 403 14.76 1.31 -9.03
N TRP A 404 15.94 1.92 -9.19
CA TRP A 404 16.11 3.36 -9.25
C TRP A 404 16.43 3.82 -10.67
N GLU A 405 16.04 5.05 -10.99
CA GLU A 405 16.46 5.78 -12.17
C GLU A 405 16.69 7.25 -11.84
N MET A 406 17.50 7.95 -12.64
CA MET A 406 17.54 9.40 -12.56
C MET A 406 16.28 9.96 -13.21
N GLY A 407 15.56 10.83 -12.51
CA GLY A 407 14.37 11.47 -13.07
C GLY A 407 13.89 12.64 -12.24
N ASP A 408 12.74 13.18 -12.64
CA ASP A 408 12.13 14.32 -11.97
C ASP A 408 11.58 13.93 -10.60
N VAL A 409 11.98 14.71 -9.59
CA VAL A 409 11.46 14.62 -8.23
C VAL A 409 11.00 16.00 -7.79
N TRP A 410 9.83 16.01 -7.16
CA TRP A 410 9.23 17.18 -6.55
C TRP A 410 9.15 17.00 -5.05
N TYR A 411 9.60 18.01 -4.30
CA TYR A 411 9.47 18.00 -2.85
C TYR A 411 9.17 19.39 -2.29
N TYR A 412 8.57 19.46 -1.11
CA TYR A 412 8.31 20.74 -0.45
C TYR A 412 9.56 21.24 0.25
N ASN A 413 9.91 22.52 0.05
CA ASN A 413 10.97 23.13 0.84
C ASN A 413 10.47 23.40 2.27
N HIS A 414 10.78 22.50 3.19
CA HIS A 414 10.33 22.60 4.57
C HIS A 414 11.24 23.47 5.47
N LYS A 415 12.24 24.19 4.92
CA LYS A 415 13.23 24.95 5.71
C LYS A 415 12.65 26.12 6.50
N ASP A 416 11.68 26.84 5.95
CA ASP A 416 11.21 28.12 6.52
C ASP A 416 9.87 28.02 7.27
N GLY A 417 9.44 26.80 7.61
CA GLY A 417 8.16 26.57 8.31
C GLY A 417 6.92 26.94 7.48
N LYS A 418 7.12 27.28 6.19
CA LYS A 418 6.06 27.44 5.20
C LYS A 418 6.24 26.36 4.13
N PRO A 419 5.38 25.34 4.08
CA PRO A 419 5.41 24.26 3.08
C PRO A 419 5.06 24.74 1.65
N GLY A 420 5.17 26.04 1.37
CA GLY A 420 4.50 26.68 0.22
C GLY A 420 5.25 26.58 -1.11
N GLU A 421 6.54 26.24 -1.11
CA GLU A 421 7.32 26.15 -2.36
C GLU A 421 7.67 24.68 -2.65
N ARG A 422 7.09 24.13 -3.73
CA ARG A 422 7.56 22.87 -4.31
C ARG A 422 8.82 23.14 -5.12
N VAL A 423 9.85 22.35 -4.85
CA VAL A 423 11.14 22.40 -5.54
C VAL A 423 11.21 21.23 -6.51
N HIS A 424 11.58 21.53 -7.75
CA HIS A 424 11.89 20.55 -8.77
C HIS A 424 13.39 20.25 -8.81
N VAL A 425 13.74 18.98 -8.80
CA VAL A 425 15.13 18.52 -8.98
C VAL A 425 15.16 17.27 -9.85
N THR A 426 16.29 17.03 -10.51
CA THR A 426 16.61 15.70 -11.06
C THR A 426 17.44 14.94 -10.05
N ALA A 427 16.94 13.78 -9.60
CA ALA A 427 17.58 12.93 -8.59
C ALA A 427 17.19 11.45 -8.79
N PRO A 428 17.82 10.49 -8.07
CA PRO A 428 17.35 9.11 -8.05
C PRO A 428 15.91 8.98 -7.57
N LYS A 429 15.02 8.47 -8.40
CA LYS A 429 13.66 8.10 -8.02
C LYS A 429 13.45 6.60 -8.19
N LEU A 430 12.55 6.03 -7.40
CA LEU A 430 12.11 4.66 -7.61
C LEU A 430 11.19 4.62 -8.83
N LYS A 431 11.46 3.70 -9.76
CA LYS A 431 10.72 3.58 -11.03
C LYS A 431 9.22 3.34 -10.86
N ILE A 432 8.85 2.75 -9.72
CA ILE A 432 7.47 2.41 -9.44
C ILE A 432 6.58 3.65 -9.19
N PHE A 433 7.18 4.77 -8.79
CA PHE A 433 6.43 6.00 -8.53
C PHE A 433 6.42 6.88 -9.78
N THR A 434 5.21 7.25 -10.21
CA THR A 434 5.02 8.36 -11.13
C THR A 434 4.96 9.67 -10.34
N PHE A 435 5.81 10.63 -10.69
CA PHE A 435 5.83 11.96 -10.08
C PHE A 435 5.14 12.95 -11.02
N GLN A 436 4.21 13.73 -10.48
CA GLN A 436 3.48 14.76 -11.21
C GLN A 436 3.75 16.14 -10.59
N GLU A 437 3.70 17.16 -11.44
CA GLU A 437 3.96 18.57 -11.14
C GLU A 437 3.04 19.20 -10.09
#